data_AF-A0A521R588-F1
#
_entry.id   AF-A0A521R588-F1
#
_cell.length_a   1.000
_cell.length_b   1.000
_cell.length_c   1.000
_cell.angle_alpha   90.00
_cell.angle_beta   90.00
_cell.angle_gamma   90.00
#
_symmetry.space_group_name_H-M   'P 1'
#
loop_
_entity.id
_entity.type
_entity.pdbx_description
1 polymer ?
#
loop_
_entity_poly.entity_id
_entity_poly.type
_entity_poly.pdbx_seq_one_letter_code
_entity_poly.pdbx_strand_id
1 'polypeptide(L)'
;MDYQVVHPANADLVMVEGSWPVPARPIRAAFLLSEEGQKRPNATPRFILFQDGRIVLTVTGNGDWKDKMWPMIQDVTATKA
;
A
#
# COMPACT_ATOMS: atom_id res chain seq x y z
N MET A 1 0.80 -15.78 -8.02
CA MET A 1 1.46 -14.47 -8.20
C MET A 1 0.36 -13.43 -8.15
N ASP A 2 -0.06 -13.05 -6.94
CA ASP A 2 -1.16 -12.10 -6.75
C ASP A 2 -0.64 -10.91 -5.93
N TYR A 3 -0.38 -9.77 -6.59
CA TYR A 3 -0.09 -8.52 -5.92
C TYR A 3 -1.30 -7.59 -6.02
N GLN A 4 -1.49 -6.76 -5.00
CA GLN A 4 -2.56 -5.76 -4.98
C GLN A 4 -1.97 -4.38 -4.67
N VAL A 5 -2.39 -3.39 -5.45
CA VAL A 5 -2.06 -1.97 -5.22
C VAL A 5 -3.34 -1.26 -4.80
N VAL A 6 -3.31 -0.59 -3.66
CA VAL A 6 -4.45 0.19 -3.13
C VAL A 6 -4.07 1.66 -2.97
N HIS A 7 -4.95 2.53 -3.43
CA HIS A 7 -4.85 3.99 -3.31
C HIS A 7 -6.08 4.58 -2.61
N PRO A 8 -6.04 4.82 -1.29
CA PRO A 8 -7.11 5.48 -0.56
C PRO A 8 -7.22 6.96 -0.97
N ALA A 9 -8.44 7.44 -1.25
CA ALA A 9 -8.67 8.81 -1.71
C ALA A 9 -8.37 9.88 -0.67
N ASN A 10 -8.52 9.58 0.62
CA ASN A 10 -8.11 10.45 1.73
C ASN A 10 -7.74 9.63 2.97
N ALA A 11 -7.13 10.30 3.94
CA ALA A 11 -6.57 9.71 5.15
C ALA A 11 -7.59 9.00 6.04
N ASP A 12 -8.79 9.58 6.16
CA ASP A 12 -9.83 9.09 7.07
C ASP A 12 -10.35 7.72 6.63
N LEU A 13 -10.34 7.45 5.32
CA LEU A 13 -10.73 6.16 4.76
C LEU A 13 -9.75 5.04 5.12
N VAL A 14 -8.50 5.33 5.48
CA VAL A 14 -7.57 4.30 5.98
C VAL A 14 -7.99 3.83 7.37
N MET A 15 -8.61 4.70 8.17
CA MET A 15 -9.00 4.40 9.54
C MET A 15 -10.38 3.74 9.64
N VAL A 16 -11.20 3.80 8.60
CA VAL A 16 -12.54 3.19 8.58
C VAL A 16 -12.49 1.85 7.83
N GLU A 17 -12.63 0.72 8.52
CA GLU A 17 -12.59 -0.59 7.84
C GLU A 17 -13.71 -0.75 6.81
N GLY A 18 -14.89 -0.21 7.12
CA GLY A 18 -16.08 -0.30 6.26
C GLY A 18 -15.93 0.38 4.90
N SER A 19 -14.96 1.31 4.73
CA SER A 19 -14.70 1.95 3.44
C SER A 19 -13.81 1.13 2.51
N TRP A 20 -13.28 -0.01 2.96
CA TRP A 20 -12.44 -0.89 2.15
C TRP A 20 -13.27 -2.05 1.58
N PRO A 21 -13.13 -2.34 0.26
CA PRO A 21 -13.65 -3.56 -0.32
C PRO A 21 -13.18 -4.78 0.47
N VAL A 22 -14.06 -5.78 0.66
CA VAL A 22 -13.76 -6.99 1.46
C VAL A 22 -12.41 -7.62 1.09
N PRO A 23 -12.03 -7.77 -0.20
CA PRO A 23 -10.73 -8.34 -0.57
C PRO A 23 -9.51 -7.51 -0.13
N ALA A 24 -9.67 -6.20 0.06
CA ALA A 24 -8.58 -5.28 0.40
C ALA A 24 -8.45 -5.03 1.92
N ARG A 25 -9.41 -5.48 2.74
CA ARG A 25 -9.35 -5.33 4.21
C ARG A 25 -8.10 -5.94 4.86
N PRO A 26 -7.59 -7.11 4.42
CA PRO A 26 -6.33 -7.64 4.95
C PRO A 26 -5.14 -6.70 4.72
N ILE A 27 -5.11 -5.98 3.59
CA ILE A 27 -4.06 -5.00 3.28
C ILE A 27 -4.10 -3.86 4.28
N ARG A 28 -5.30 -3.32 4.57
CA ARG A 28 -5.49 -2.29 5.58
C ARG A 28 -5.02 -2.75 6.95
N ALA A 29 -5.40 -3.96 7.36
CA ALA A 29 -5.00 -4.50 8.66
C ALA A 29 -3.48 -4.66 8.76
N ALA A 30 -2.84 -5.24 7.73
CA ALA A 30 -1.39 -5.35 7.66
C ALA A 30 -0.71 -3.97 7.67
N PHE A 31 -1.33 -2.97 7.03
CA PHE A 31 -0.83 -1.60 7.00
C PHE A 31 -0.84 -0.95 8.37
N LEU A 32 -1.97 -1.00 9.08
CA LEU A 32 -2.07 -0.41 10.42
C LEU A 32 -1.15 -1.08 11.45
N LEU A 33 -0.71 -2.31 11.19
CA LEU A 33 0.27 -3.02 12.01
C LEU A 33 1.73 -2.72 11.61
N SER A 34 1.99 -2.13 10.44
CA SER A 34 3.35 -1.79 10.00
C SER A 34 3.87 -0.53 10.70
N GLU A 35 5.20 -0.37 10.74
CA GLU A 35 5.84 0.82 11.32
C GLU A 35 5.33 2.12 10.68
N GLU A 36 5.15 2.13 9.35
CA GLU A 36 4.64 3.29 8.62
C GLU A 36 3.17 3.58 8.95
N GLY A 37 2.34 2.53 9.12
CA GLY A 37 0.95 2.70 9.53
C GLY A 37 0.79 3.19 10.97
N GLN A 38 1.69 2.80 11.86
CA GLN A 38 1.69 3.32 13.24
C GLN A 38 2.17 4.78 13.31
N LYS A 39 3.21 5.14 12.54
CA LYS A 39 3.80 6.49 12.59
C LYS A 39 3.00 7.51 11.80
N ARG A 40 2.47 7.11 10.65
CA ARG A 40 1.84 8.01 9.67
C ARG A 40 0.62 7.31 9.07
N PRO A 41 -0.43 6.97 9.83
CA PRO A 41 -1.61 6.30 9.28
C PRO A 41 -2.37 7.16 8.23
N ASN A 42 -2.24 8.49 8.35
CA ASN A 42 -3.06 9.48 7.65
C ASN A 42 -2.31 10.24 6.53
N ALA A 43 -1.05 9.93 6.23
CA ALA A 43 -0.35 10.58 5.11
C ALA A 43 -0.97 10.20 3.74
N THR A 44 -1.14 11.19 2.88
CA THR A 44 -1.73 11.06 1.53
C THR A 44 -0.97 11.94 0.52
N PRO A 45 -0.89 11.58 -0.76
CA PRO A 45 -1.34 10.32 -1.37
C PRO A 45 -0.50 9.12 -0.90
N ARG A 46 -1.11 7.94 -0.79
CA ARG A 46 -0.46 6.71 -0.34
C ARG A 46 -0.59 5.60 -1.35
N PHE A 47 0.47 4.80 -1.45
CA PHE A 47 0.50 3.56 -2.21
C PHE A 47 1.04 2.44 -1.32
N ILE A 48 0.35 1.31 -1.33
CA ILE A 48 0.70 0.12 -0.55
C ILE A 48 0.89 -1.03 -1.53
N LEU A 49 2.06 -1.65 -1.51
CA LEU A 49 2.35 -2.90 -2.22
C LEU A 49 2.24 -4.05 -1.24
N PHE A 50 1.33 -4.96 -1.54
CA PHE A 50 1.04 -6.13 -0.73
C PHE A 50 1.27 -7.41 -1.53
N GLN A 51 2.03 -8.34 -0.97
CA GLN A 51 2.37 -9.63 -1.57
C GLN A 51 2.45 -10.68 -0.46
N ASP A 52 1.89 -11.88 -0.73
CA ASP A 52 1.99 -13.05 0.16
C ASP A 52 1.64 -12.76 1.63
N GLY A 53 0.57 -11.98 1.84
CA GLY A 53 0.08 -11.66 3.18
C GLY A 53 0.84 -10.54 3.90
N ARG A 54 1.83 -9.92 3.25
CA ARG A 54 2.73 -8.92 3.86
C ARG A 54 2.78 -7.64 3.04
N ILE A 55 3.07 -6.54 3.72
CA ILE A 55 3.45 -5.29 3.06
C ILE A 55 4.89 -5.37 2.64
N VAL A 56 5.12 -5.20 1.34
CA VAL A 56 6.45 -5.15 0.74
C VAL A 56 6.98 -3.72 0.76
N LEU A 57 6.11 -2.76 0.42
CA LEU A 57 6.49 -1.35 0.33
C LEU A 57 5.29 -0.44 0.58
N THR A 58 5.53 0.65 1.29
CA THR A 58 4.61 1.77 1.42
C THR A 58 5.34 3.04 1.01
N VAL A 59 4.72 3.85 0.15
CA VAL A 59 5.25 5.16 -0.21
C VAL A 59 4.18 6.24 -0.09
N THR A 60 4.64 7.46 0.15
CA THR A 60 3.79 8.65 0.32
C THR A 60 4.22 9.73 -0.66
N GLY A 61 3.26 10.43 -1.27
CA GLY A 61 3.53 11.50 -2.25
C GLY A 61 3.63 11.01 -3.70
N ASN A 62 3.39 11.92 -4.64
CA ASN A 62 3.35 11.59 -6.07
C ASN A 62 4.74 11.24 -6.66
N GLY A 63 5.82 11.79 -6.11
CA GLY A 63 7.19 11.49 -6.58
C GLY A 63 7.61 10.06 -6.23
N ASP A 64 7.43 9.67 -4.97
CA ASP A 64 7.86 8.37 -4.48
C ASP A 64 7.15 7.19 -5.15
N TRP A 65 5.96 7.38 -5.74
CA TRP A 65 5.33 6.37 -6.58
C TRP A 65 6.24 5.93 -7.73
N LYS A 66 6.72 6.90 -8.51
CA LYS A 66 7.52 6.58 -9.69
C LYS A 66 8.92 6.10 -9.31
N ASP A 67 9.51 6.71 -8.29
CA ASP A 67 10.93 6.52 -8.00
C ASP A 67 11.19 5.31 -7.09
N LYS A 68 10.19 4.86 -6.32
CA LYS A 68 10.33 3.75 -5.36
C LYS A 68 9.33 2.64 -5.61
N MET A 69 8.04 2.97 -5.82
CA MET A 69 7.01 1.94 -5.99
C MET A 69 7.13 1.21 -7.32
N TRP A 70 7.34 1.93 -8.42
CA TRP A 70 7.46 1.31 -9.73
C TRP A 70 8.62 0.31 -9.84
N PRO A 71 9.87 0.62 -9.44
CA PRO A 71 10.95 -0.36 -9.43
C PRO A 71 10.65 -1.60 -8.57
N MET A 72 10.00 -1.42 -7.42
CA MET A 72 9.62 -2.53 -6.55
C MET A 72 8.58 -3.44 -7.19
N ILE A 73 7.58 -2.87 -7.90
CA ILE A 73 6.60 -3.66 -8.66
C ILE A 73 7.33 -4.55 -9.67
N GLN A 74 8.29 -3.98 -10.43
CA GLN A 74 9.05 -4.73 -11.42
C GLN A 74 9.84 -5.90 -10.81
N ASP A 75 10.42 -5.67 -9.62
CA ASP A 75 11.15 -6.70 -8.86
C ASP A 75 10.22 -7.83 -8.42
N VAL A 76 9.12 -7.51 -7.73
CA VAL A 76 8.21 -8.53 -7.18
C VAL A 76 7.42 -9.30 -8.23
N THR A 77 7.18 -8.71 -9.40
CA THR A 77 6.51 -9.40 -10.52
C THR A 77 7.49 -10.12 -11.45
N ALA A 78 8.80 -10.03 -11.18
CA ALA A 78 9.86 -10.49 -12.07
C ALA A 78 9.75 -9.94 -13.51
N THR A 79 9.12 -8.76 -13.67
CA THR A 79 8.98 -8.12 -14.98
C THR A 79 10.24 -7.31 -15.25
N LYS A 80 11.18 -7.89 -16.01
CA LYS A 80 12.25 -7.10 -16.61
C LYS A 80 11.65 -6.27 -17.75
N ALA A 81 11.83 -4.96 -17.68
CA ALA A 81 11.57 -4.07 -18.81
C ALA A 81 12.51 -4.38 -19.98
#